data_AF-A0A0C1L8P5-F1
#
_entry.id   AF-A0A0C1L8P5-F1
#
_cell.length_a   1.000
_cell.length_b   1.000
_cell.length_c   1.000
_cell.angle_alpha   90.00
_cell.angle_beta   90.00
_cell.angle_gamma   90.00
#
_symmetry.space_group_name_H-M   'P 1'
#
loop_
_entity.id
_entity.type
_entity.pdbx_description
1 polymer ?
#
loop_
_entity_poly.entity_id
_entity_poly.type
_entity_poly.pdbx_seq_one_letter_code
_entity_poly.pdbx_strand_id
1 'polypeptide(L)'
;MNWNTCFSHGRFGQGYISTTPRTPYERDFDRLIFSAAFRRLQDKTQVFPLPGPVLVHNRLTHSLEVASVGRSLGKLVGEQLVTVLGNGLNENAKHFYLTDLSSVIAAACLAHDIGNPSFGHSGEAAISSYFIEQADSHFDKVPLKEYFSAQEWQDITHFEGNANAFRILTHHYANRQKGGYQLTFSTLASIAKYPCESVATDPSQLSRKKYGFFQAEKSSFREVAEALGMVPVSEDPLIYNRHPFVYLVEAADDICYRVIDWEDAHRLGIIDSTTAVGLFTALLETSGRENRDRIRATLDDLSGDPREQLAYLRAKCINFLALSCVDAFIENRDSILTGTYNRSLIDSLDTAAAKALEEINQVTIRRIYNHATVVKIELAGYEVMNALLESFIPAVLHARPSHREKKILKLLPAQFHGQEDSAYVKVLAVIDFISGMTDSYAMELYKNLRGISLPTHT
;
A
#
# COMPACT_ATOMS: atom_id res chain seq x y z
N MET A 1 -10.93 -21.49 2.15
CA MET A 1 -9.60 -21.70 2.76
C MET A 1 -9.73 -22.50 4.05
N ASN A 2 -8.62 -22.89 4.69
CA ASN A 2 -8.59 -23.60 5.98
C ASN A 2 -7.53 -22.97 6.88
N TRP A 3 -7.83 -22.71 8.15
CA TRP A 3 -6.87 -22.13 9.12
C TRP A 3 -5.61 -22.99 9.33
N ASN A 4 -5.63 -24.27 8.97
CA ASN A 4 -4.46 -25.15 9.03
C ASN A 4 -3.53 -25.01 7.82
N THR A 5 -3.98 -24.37 6.73
CA THR A 5 -3.27 -24.37 5.44
C THR A 5 -3.29 -23.03 4.70
N CYS A 6 -3.94 -21.99 5.23
CA CYS A 6 -3.92 -20.63 4.64
C CYS A 6 -2.62 -19.86 4.98
N PHE A 7 -1.52 -20.59 5.15
CA PHE A 7 -0.18 -20.04 5.34
C PHE A 7 0.83 -21.03 4.78
N SER A 8 1.95 -20.51 4.28
CA SER A 8 3.04 -21.31 3.73
C SER A 8 4.38 -20.62 3.95
N HIS A 9 5.36 -21.44 4.34
CA HIS A 9 6.77 -21.03 4.42
C HIS A 9 7.47 -21.04 3.05
N GLY A 10 6.80 -21.56 2.02
CA GLY A 10 7.29 -21.56 0.63
C GLY A 10 7.45 -20.15 0.10
N ARG A 11 8.39 -19.96 -0.82
CA ARG A 11 8.78 -18.66 -1.36
C ARG A 11 8.54 -18.58 -2.85
N PHE A 12 8.00 -17.46 -3.30
CA PHE A 12 7.76 -17.22 -4.71
C PHE A 12 9.07 -17.27 -5.51
N GLY A 13 9.08 -18.04 -6.59
CA GLY A 13 10.26 -18.26 -7.44
C GLY A 13 11.40 -19.07 -6.82
N GLN A 14 11.21 -19.70 -5.66
CA GLN A 14 12.17 -20.66 -5.08
C GLN A 14 11.57 -22.06 -4.95
N GLY A 15 12.27 -23.07 -5.47
CA GLY A 15 11.86 -24.48 -5.40
C GLY A 15 12.31 -25.23 -4.14
N TYR A 16 12.93 -24.56 -3.16
CA TYR A 16 13.43 -25.19 -1.94
C TYR A 16 13.20 -24.31 -0.70
N ILE A 17 13.08 -24.94 0.46
CA ILE A 17 12.95 -24.27 1.76
C ILE A 17 14.32 -24.28 2.44
N SER A 18 14.87 -23.10 2.69
CA SER A 18 16.14 -22.93 3.40
C SER A 18 15.92 -23.05 4.91
N THR A 19 16.59 -24.00 5.57
CA THR A 19 16.59 -24.14 7.03
C THR A 19 17.57 -23.14 7.66
N THR A 20 17.05 -22.12 8.34
CA THR A 20 17.83 -21.09 9.03
C THR A 20 17.31 -20.89 10.46
N PRO A 21 18.13 -20.35 11.39
CA PRO A 21 17.66 -20.02 12.74
C PRO A 21 16.54 -18.97 12.79
N ARG A 22 16.53 -18.03 11.83
CA ARG A 22 15.43 -17.08 11.60
C ARG A 22 14.30 -17.75 10.84
N THR A 23 13.05 -17.44 11.21
CA THR A 23 11.89 -17.95 10.48
C THR A 23 11.82 -17.35 9.08
N PRO A 24 11.19 -18.02 8.10
CA PRO A 24 11.01 -17.48 6.76
C PRO A 24 10.33 -16.11 6.75
N TYR A 25 9.44 -15.84 7.71
CA TYR A 25 8.67 -14.59 7.75
C TYR A 25 9.48 -13.43 8.34
N GLU A 26 10.33 -13.67 9.35
CA GLU A 26 11.30 -12.68 9.82
C GLU A 26 12.24 -12.23 8.69
N ARG A 27 12.67 -13.19 7.86
CA ARG A 27 13.50 -12.90 6.69
C ARG A 27 12.78 -12.09 5.63
N ASP A 28 11.45 -12.18 5.52
CA ASP A 28 10.67 -11.33 4.61
C ASP A 28 10.71 -9.88 5.07
N PHE A 29 10.50 -9.65 6.37
CA PHE A 29 10.62 -8.34 6.99
C PHE A 29 12.00 -7.73 6.72
N ASP A 30 13.07 -8.47 7.00
CA ASP A 30 14.45 -8.01 6.76
C ASP A 30 14.70 -7.67 5.28
N ARG A 31 14.26 -8.53 4.36
CA ARG A 31 14.43 -8.28 2.90
C ARG A 31 13.76 -6.99 2.47
N LEU A 32 12.59 -6.67 3.04
CA LEU A 32 11.89 -5.42 2.77
C LEU A 32 12.62 -4.23 3.37
N ILE A 33 13.03 -4.29 4.64
CA ILE A 33 13.81 -3.23 5.32
C ILE A 33 15.07 -2.85 4.53
N PHE A 34 15.81 -3.84 4.01
CA PHE A 34 17.04 -3.59 3.26
C PHE A 34 16.81 -3.26 1.78
N SER A 35 15.56 -3.25 1.30
CA SER A 35 15.26 -3.03 -0.10
C SER A 35 15.40 -1.58 -0.53
N ALA A 36 15.88 -1.35 -1.76
CA ALA A 36 15.89 -0.02 -2.34
C ALA A 36 14.48 0.56 -2.49
N ALA A 37 13.49 -0.27 -2.83
CA ALA A 37 12.11 0.15 -2.99
C ALA A 37 11.49 0.67 -1.67
N PHE A 38 11.73 -0.01 -0.55
CA PHE A 38 11.31 0.47 0.77
C PHE A 38 12.06 1.74 1.17
N ARG A 39 13.39 1.81 0.98
CA ARG A 39 14.17 3.03 1.28
C ARG A 39 13.70 4.26 0.51
N ARG A 40 13.23 4.09 -0.74
CA ARG A 40 12.70 5.21 -1.54
C ARG A 40 11.46 5.85 -0.91
N LEU A 41 10.70 5.13 -0.07
CA LEU A 41 9.57 5.69 0.67
C LEU A 41 9.96 6.86 1.59
N GLN A 42 11.25 7.00 1.94
CA GLN A 42 11.75 8.12 2.75
C GLN A 42 11.58 9.48 2.05
N ASP A 43 11.65 9.49 0.72
CA ASP A 43 11.54 10.68 -0.12
C ASP A 43 10.27 10.61 -0.99
N LYS A 44 9.22 9.99 -0.44
CA LYS A 44 7.86 10.05 -0.96
C LYS A 44 6.94 10.68 0.08
N THR A 45 6.20 11.68 -0.36
CA THR A 45 5.20 12.37 0.44
C THR A 45 4.06 11.42 0.82
N GLN A 46 3.65 11.47 2.09
CA GLN A 46 2.44 10.80 2.58
C GLN A 46 1.22 11.70 2.33
N VAL A 47 0.95 12.64 3.23
CA VAL A 47 -0.13 13.66 3.11
C VAL A 47 0.46 15.05 2.88
N PHE A 48 1.45 15.43 3.68
CA PHE A 48 2.02 16.78 3.69
C PHE A 48 3.29 16.87 2.86
N PRO A 49 3.56 18.02 2.21
CA PRO A 49 4.88 18.24 1.59
C PRO A 49 5.96 17.94 2.60
N LEU A 50 7.06 17.31 2.18
CA LEU A 50 8.28 17.22 2.98
C LEU A 50 8.75 18.65 3.33
N PRO A 51 8.44 19.18 4.53
CA PRO A 51 8.73 20.56 4.88
C PRO A 51 10.20 20.62 5.30
N GLY A 52 10.88 21.71 5.01
CA GLY A 52 12.31 21.86 5.34
C GLY A 52 12.65 21.49 6.81
N PRO A 53 12.31 22.32 7.81
CA PRO A 53 12.72 22.07 9.20
C PRO A 53 11.67 21.34 10.07
N VAL A 54 10.44 21.16 9.60
CA VAL A 54 9.36 20.52 10.38
C VAL A 54 9.32 19.04 10.04
N LEU A 55 9.51 18.19 11.05
CA LEU A 55 9.42 16.73 10.88
C LEU A 55 7.95 16.32 10.75
N VAL A 56 7.56 15.92 9.55
CA VAL A 56 6.30 15.23 9.25
C VAL A 56 6.60 13.82 8.73
N HIS A 57 5.62 12.94 8.79
CA HIS A 57 5.75 11.58 8.31
C HIS A 57 5.85 11.57 6.78
N ASN A 58 6.80 10.78 6.29
CA ASN A 58 6.84 10.33 4.90
C ASN A 58 6.23 8.92 4.82
N ARG A 59 6.15 8.36 3.61
CA ARG A 59 5.62 7.00 3.42
C ARG A 59 6.41 5.92 4.18
N LEU A 60 7.72 6.14 4.39
CA LEU A 60 8.56 5.21 5.14
C LEU A 60 8.16 5.17 6.62
N THR A 61 8.08 6.33 7.28
CA THR A 61 7.71 6.40 8.70
C THR A 61 6.28 5.94 8.92
N HIS A 62 5.34 6.30 8.02
CA HIS A 62 3.97 5.77 8.03
C HIS A 62 4.00 4.23 7.97
N SER A 63 4.69 3.64 6.99
CA SER A 63 4.78 2.19 6.85
C SER A 63 5.41 1.48 8.05
N LEU A 64 6.36 2.13 8.75
CA LEU A 64 6.94 1.60 9.99
C LEU A 64 5.93 1.59 11.14
N GLU A 65 5.10 2.63 11.26
CA GLU A 65 4.04 2.70 12.26
C GLU A 65 2.92 1.70 11.96
N VAL A 66 2.48 1.61 10.70
CA VAL A 66 1.54 0.58 10.22
C VAL A 66 2.08 -0.83 10.49
N ALA A 67 3.38 -1.08 10.30
CA ALA A 67 3.99 -2.36 10.64
C ALA A 67 4.02 -2.63 12.16
N SER A 68 4.19 -1.59 12.99
CA SER A 68 4.12 -1.73 14.45
C SER A 68 2.71 -2.11 14.93
N VAL A 69 1.68 -1.44 14.38
CA VAL A 69 0.26 -1.76 14.65
C VAL A 69 -0.08 -3.14 14.11
N GLY A 70 0.29 -3.44 12.86
CA GLY A 70 0.06 -4.74 12.21
C GLY A 70 0.70 -5.91 12.95
N ARG A 71 1.92 -5.74 13.47
CA ARG A 71 2.57 -6.75 14.33
C ARG A 71 1.74 -7.05 15.58
N SER A 72 1.19 -6.01 16.20
CA SER A 72 0.33 -6.15 17.39
C SER A 72 -0.98 -6.86 17.04
N LEU A 73 -1.63 -6.48 15.93
CA LEU A 73 -2.83 -7.15 15.42
C LEU A 73 -2.56 -8.63 15.13
N GLY A 74 -1.49 -8.95 14.40
CA GLY A 74 -1.12 -10.33 14.08
C GLY A 74 -0.85 -11.18 15.31
N LYS A 75 -0.20 -10.62 16.34
CA LYS A 75 0.00 -11.30 17.63
C LYS A 75 -1.32 -11.60 18.34
N LEU A 76 -2.14 -10.56 18.55
CA LEU A 76 -3.39 -10.68 19.31
C LEU A 76 -4.39 -11.61 18.62
N VAL A 77 -4.54 -11.49 17.29
CA VAL A 77 -5.40 -12.38 16.51
C VAL A 77 -4.87 -13.81 16.55
N GLY A 78 -3.56 -14.02 16.45
CA GLY A 78 -2.95 -15.34 16.54
C GLY A 78 -3.25 -16.05 17.86
N GLU A 79 -3.07 -15.35 18.99
CA GLU A 79 -3.39 -15.84 20.34
C GLU A 79 -4.89 -16.19 20.47
N GLN A 80 -5.78 -15.33 19.97
CA GLN A 80 -7.22 -15.54 20.01
C GLN A 80 -7.68 -16.69 19.10
N LEU A 81 -7.12 -16.82 17.89
CA LEU A 81 -7.44 -17.93 16.99
C LEU A 81 -7.08 -19.27 17.63
N VAL A 82 -5.92 -19.38 18.27
CA VAL A 82 -5.52 -20.61 18.97
C VAL A 82 -6.45 -20.91 20.15
N THR A 83 -6.85 -19.88 20.88
CA THR A 83 -7.78 -20.02 22.01
C THR A 83 -9.15 -20.49 21.56
N VAL A 84 -9.73 -19.87 20.53
CA VAL A 84 -11.09 -20.14 20.06
C VAL A 84 -11.18 -21.42 19.23
N LEU A 85 -10.20 -21.71 18.38
CA LEU A 85 -10.20 -22.90 17.52
C LEU A 85 -9.66 -24.15 18.23
N GLY A 86 -8.78 -23.99 19.23
CA GLY A 86 -8.27 -25.07 20.07
C GLY A 86 -7.81 -26.30 19.27
N ASN A 87 -8.54 -27.41 19.42
CA ASN A 87 -8.24 -28.68 18.77
C ASN A 87 -8.55 -28.72 17.26
N GLY A 88 -9.20 -27.68 16.72
CA GLY A 88 -9.39 -27.50 15.28
C GLY A 88 -8.11 -27.10 14.54
N LEU A 89 -7.04 -26.74 15.27
CA LEU A 89 -5.72 -26.45 14.72
C LEU A 89 -4.75 -27.59 15.01
N ASN A 90 -3.97 -27.97 14.00
CA ASN A 90 -2.82 -28.83 14.17
C ASN A 90 -1.65 -28.06 14.83
N GLU A 91 -0.64 -28.77 15.31
CA GLU A 91 0.49 -28.15 16.04
C GLU A 91 1.29 -27.15 15.19
N ASN A 92 1.41 -27.39 13.88
CA ASN A 92 2.07 -26.46 12.97
C ASN A 92 1.30 -25.13 12.86
N ALA A 93 -0.03 -25.19 12.75
CA ALA A 93 -0.89 -24.02 12.70
C ALA A 93 -0.88 -23.26 14.03
N LYS A 94 -0.96 -23.96 15.17
CA LYS A 94 -0.82 -23.33 16.49
C LYS A 94 0.51 -22.61 16.61
N HIS A 95 1.61 -23.25 16.22
CA HIS A 95 2.93 -22.63 16.21
C HIS A 95 2.94 -21.37 15.35
N PHE A 96 2.52 -21.47 14.08
CA PHE A 96 2.46 -20.35 13.16
C PHE A 96 1.68 -19.15 13.72
N TYR A 97 0.48 -19.37 14.26
CA TYR A 97 -0.33 -18.27 14.79
C TYR A 97 0.28 -17.61 16.03
N LEU A 98 0.96 -18.38 16.89
CA LEU A 98 1.58 -17.85 18.11
C LEU A 98 2.92 -17.14 17.85
N THR A 99 3.69 -17.58 16.84
CA THR A 99 5.07 -17.12 16.65
C THR A 99 5.28 -16.32 15.37
N ASP A 100 4.58 -16.64 14.29
CA ASP A 100 4.93 -16.19 12.95
C ASP A 100 3.93 -15.23 12.32
N LEU A 101 2.63 -15.30 12.68
CA LEU A 101 1.60 -14.43 12.10
C LEU A 101 1.97 -12.95 12.28
N SER A 102 2.46 -12.57 13.46
CA SER A 102 2.88 -11.19 13.74
C SER A 102 3.97 -10.69 12.77
N SER A 103 4.91 -11.55 12.37
CA SER A 103 5.97 -11.24 11.39
C SER A 103 5.44 -11.15 9.97
N VAL A 104 4.49 -12.01 9.59
CA VAL A 104 3.81 -11.94 8.28
C VAL A 104 3.08 -10.62 8.13
N ILE A 105 2.25 -10.25 9.11
CA ILE A 105 1.48 -9.00 9.05
C ILE A 105 2.42 -7.79 9.08
N ALA A 106 3.44 -7.80 9.93
CA ALA A 106 4.42 -6.71 9.98
C ALA A 106 5.15 -6.53 8.64
N ALA A 107 5.58 -7.62 8.00
CA ALA A 107 6.24 -7.57 6.69
C ALA A 107 5.29 -7.06 5.60
N ALA A 108 4.05 -7.54 5.57
CA ALA A 108 3.04 -7.06 4.63
C ALA A 108 2.73 -5.57 4.82
N CYS A 109 2.62 -5.10 6.06
CA CYS A 109 2.47 -3.69 6.39
C CYS A 109 3.65 -2.82 5.94
N LEU A 110 4.91 -3.30 5.97
CA LEU A 110 6.04 -2.53 5.41
C LEU A 110 5.91 -2.33 3.90
N ALA A 111 5.31 -3.31 3.21
CA ALA A 111 5.23 -3.34 1.76
C ALA A 111 3.94 -2.74 1.19
N HIS A 112 2.92 -2.45 2.01
CA HIS A 112 1.60 -2.01 1.53
C HIS A 112 1.68 -0.82 0.57
N ASP A 113 2.60 0.11 0.87
CA ASP A 113 2.75 1.38 0.15
C ASP A 113 3.88 1.39 -0.90
N ILE A 114 4.58 0.26 -1.08
CA ILE A 114 5.81 0.18 -1.90
C ILE A 114 5.57 0.46 -3.39
N GLY A 115 4.33 0.22 -3.86
CA GLY A 115 3.91 0.40 -5.24
C GLY A 115 3.34 1.76 -5.59
N ASN A 116 3.12 2.64 -4.60
CA ASN A 116 2.61 3.98 -4.88
C ASN A 116 3.64 4.78 -5.69
N PRO A 117 3.21 5.54 -6.72
CA PRO A 117 4.11 6.39 -7.49
C PRO A 117 4.57 7.60 -6.66
N SER A 118 5.51 8.39 -7.22
CA SER A 118 5.78 9.73 -6.69
C SER A 118 4.48 10.55 -6.64
N PHE A 119 4.33 11.40 -5.62
CA PHE A 119 3.12 12.18 -5.37
C PHE A 119 1.84 11.36 -5.07
N GLY A 120 1.98 10.07 -4.68
CA GLY A 120 0.87 9.25 -4.17
C GLY A 120 -0.30 9.12 -5.15
N HIS A 121 -1.53 9.30 -4.66
CA HIS A 121 -2.75 9.20 -5.48
C HIS A 121 -2.76 10.17 -6.67
N SER A 122 -2.12 11.33 -6.56
CA SER A 122 -1.99 12.26 -7.69
C SER A 122 -1.10 11.70 -8.79
N GLY A 123 -0.06 10.97 -8.43
CA GLY A 123 0.77 10.24 -9.39
C GLY A 123 0.01 9.11 -10.08
N GLU A 124 -0.85 8.38 -9.35
CA GLU A 124 -1.71 7.33 -9.94
C GLU A 124 -2.68 7.94 -10.95
N ALA A 125 -3.34 9.04 -10.56
CA ALA A 125 -4.25 9.78 -11.42
C ALA A 125 -3.54 10.32 -12.67
N ALA A 126 -2.33 10.87 -12.51
CA ALA A 126 -1.56 11.41 -13.63
C ALA A 126 -1.15 10.34 -14.64
N ILE A 127 -0.73 9.16 -14.18
CA ILE A 127 -0.43 8.02 -15.06
C ILE A 127 -1.69 7.62 -15.83
N SER A 128 -2.80 7.42 -15.13
CA SER A 128 -4.07 7.01 -15.71
C SER A 128 -4.58 8.02 -16.74
N SER A 129 -4.62 9.30 -16.37
CA SER A 129 -5.08 10.38 -17.24
C SER A 129 -4.20 10.54 -18.48
N TYR A 130 -2.87 10.41 -18.36
CA TYR A 130 -1.99 10.49 -19.53
C TYR A 130 -2.41 9.49 -20.62
N PHE A 131 -2.62 8.21 -20.26
CA PHE A 131 -3.04 7.21 -21.25
C PHE A 131 -4.44 7.49 -21.79
N ILE A 132 -5.39 7.91 -20.94
CA ILE A 132 -6.75 8.25 -21.37
C ILE A 132 -6.75 9.41 -22.37
N GLU A 133 -6.03 10.50 -22.06
CA GLU A 133 -5.94 11.70 -22.89
C GLU A 133 -5.18 11.45 -24.19
N GLN A 134 -4.18 10.56 -24.17
CA GLN A 134 -3.37 10.21 -25.34
C GLN A 134 -3.91 9.01 -26.13
N ALA A 135 -5.10 8.50 -25.82
CA ALA A 135 -5.65 7.28 -26.42
C ALA A 135 -5.65 7.31 -27.96
N ASP A 136 -6.02 8.45 -28.54
CA ASP A 136 -6.12 8.68 -29.99
C ASP A 136 -4.84 9.31 -30.58
N SER A 137 -3.82 9.59 -29.75
CA SER A 137 -2.52 10.07 -30.23
C SER A 137 -1.81 8.98 -31.01
N HIS A 138 -1.24 9.34 -32.16
CA HIS A 138 -0.65 8.36 -33.07
C HIS A 138 0.86 8.22 -32.86
N PHE A 139 1.30 6.99 -32.64
CA PHE A 139 2.70 6.58 -32.60
C PHE A 139 2.94 5.72 -33.84
N ASP A 140 3.88 6.11 -34.71
CA ASP A 140 4.08 5.46 -36.02
C ASP A 140 2.79 5.24 -36.85
N LYS A 141 1.83 6.18 -36.75
CA LYS A 141 0.49 6.16 -37.39
C LYS A 141 -0.51 5.17 -36.79
N VAL A 142 -0.22 4.56 -35.65
CA VAL A 142 -1.14 3.71 -34.90
C VAL A 142 -1.60 4.48 -33.66
N PRO A 143 -2.91 4.60 -33.39
CA PRO A 143 -3.41 5.18 -32.14
C PRO A 143 -2.83 4.44 -30.92
N LEU A 144 -2.47 5.17 -29.86
CA LEU A 144 -1.85 4.59 -28.66
C LEU A 144 -2.65 3.40 -28.12
N LYS A 145 -3.98 3.54 -28.05
CA LYS A 145 -4.86 2.50 -27.53
C LYS A 145 -4.76 1.17 -28.29
N GLU A 146 -4.49 1.20 -29.59
CA GLU A 146 -4.40 -0.01 -30.44
C GLU A 146 -3.13 -0.84 -30.21
N TYR A 147 -2.17 -0.32 -29.44
CA TYR A 147 -0.99 -1.08 -29.02
C TYR A 147 -1.29 -2.13 -27.94
N PHE A 148 -2.49 -2.10 -27.35
CA PHE A 148 -2.85 -2.89 -26.18
C PHE A 148 -4.15 -3.67 -26.40
N SER A 149 -4.25 -4.85 -25.81
CA SER A 149 -5.55 -5.52 -25.64
C SER A 149 -6.46 -4.71 -24.69
N ALA A 150 -7.76 -5.03 -24.67
CA ALA A 150 -8.70 -4.34 -23.77
C ALA A 150 -8.31 -4.48 -22.28
N GLN A 151 -7.77 -5.63 -21.86
CA GLN A 151 -7.34 -5.87 -20.49
C GLN A 151 -6.05 -5.10 -20.15
N GLU A 152 -5.07 -5.11 -21.07
CA GLU A 152 -3.83 -4.33 -20.90
C GLU A 152 -4.10 -2.82 -20.92
N TRP A 153 -5.03 -2.35 -21.76
CA TRP A 153 -5.46 -0.96 -21.76
C TRP A 153 -6.11 -0.56 -20.43
N GLN A 154 -6.93 -1.45 -19.86
CA GLN A 154 -7.56 -1.22 -18.57
C GLN A 154 -6.51 -1.08 -17.46
N ASP A 155 -5.45 -1.90 -17.46
CA ASP A 155 -4.35 -1.79 -16.50
C ASP A 155 -3.65 -0.42 -16.53
N ILE A 156 -3.35 0.10 -17.71
CA ILE A 156 -2.58 1.35 -17.85
C ILE A 156 -3.44 2.60 -17.64
N THR A 157 -4.74 2.53 -17.97
CA THR A 157 -5.69 3.64 -17.78
C THR A 157 -6.31 3.70 -16.39
N HIS A 158 -6.09 2.69 -15.56
CA HIS A 158 -6.56 2.64 -14.18
C HIS A 158 -5.42 2.29 -13.22
N PHE A 159 -4.20 2.73 -13.52
CA PHE A 159 -3.00 2.37 -12.77
C PHE A 159 -3.21 2.42 -11.24
N GLU A 160 -2.78 1.36 -10.56
CA GLU A 160 -3.08 1.15 -9.15
C GLU A 160 -1.84 0.70 -8.36
N GLY A 161 -1.57 1.37 -7.24
CA GLY A 161 -0.38 1.17 -6.42
C GLY A 161 -0.27 -0.23 -5.78
N ASN A 162 -1.37 -0.89 -5.42
CA ASN A 162 -1.37 -2.27 -4.91
C ASN A 162 -1.00 -3.27 -6.03
N ALA A 163 -1.51 -3.08 -7.24
CA ALA A 163 -1.09 -3.88 -8.39
C ALA A 163 0.40 -3.69 -8.68
N ASN A 164 0.88 -2.44 -8.60
CA ASN A 164 2.30 -2.13 -8.75
C ASN A 164 3.15 -2.66 -7.59
N ALA A 165 2.62 -2.70 -6.37
CA ALA A 165 3.32 -3.30 -5.23
C ALA A 165 3.54 -4.80 -5.48
N PHE A 166 2.51 -5.52 -5.93
CA PHE A 166 2.64 -6.93 -6.27
C PHE A 166 3.67 -7.15 -7.39
N ARG A 167 3.67 -6.30 -8.42
CA ARG A 167 4.68 -6.29 -9.49
C ARG A 167 6.09 -6.07 -8.95
N ILE A 168 6.35 -5.00 -8.20
CA ILE A 168 7.68 -4.70 -7.63
C ILE A 168 8.23 -5.88 -6.81
N LEU A 169 7.35 -6.57 -6.10
CA LEU A 169 7.70 -7.66 -5.18
C LEU A 169 7.99 -8.99 -5.88
N THR A 170 7.28 -9.28 -6.97
CA THR A 170 7.33 -10.58 -7.66
C THR A 170 8.19 -10.53 -8.93
N HIS A 171 8.26 -9.38 -9.58
CA HIS A 171 8.92 -9.22 -10.86
C HIS A 171 10.45 -9.26 -10.74
N HIS A 172 11.07 -9.97 -11.68
CA HIS A 172 12.50 -10.27 -11.64
C HIS A 172 13.36 -9.23 -12.36
N TYR A 173 12.80 -8.34 -13.20
CA TYR A 173 13.57 -7.33 -13.94
C TYR A 173 14.78 -7.95 -14.71
N ALA A 174 15.60 -7.15 -15.41
CA ALA A 174 16.71 -7.74 -16.19
C ALA A 174 17.83 -8.36 -15.32
N ASN A 175 17.99 -7.90 -14.07
CA ASN A 175 19.15 -8.21 -13.21
C ASN A 175 18.80 -8.74 -11.81
N ARG A 176 17.53 -9.08 -11.52
CA ARG A 176 17.14 -9.69 -10.24
C ARG A 176 16.97 -11.19 -10.39
N GLN A 177 17.05 -11.89 -9.26
CA GLN A 177 16.77 -13.32 -9.18
C GLN A 177 15.32 -13.61 -9.58
N LYS A 178 15.07 -14.82 -10.10
CA LYS A 178 13.72 -15.32 -10.37
C LYS A 178 12.88 -15.24 -9.08
N GLY A 179 11.66 -14.70 -9.20
CA GLY A 179 10.77 -14.46 -8.06
C GLY A 179 10.94 -13.12 -7.35
N GLY A 180 11.71 -12.18 -7.93
CA GLY A 180 11.82 -10.82 -7.42
C GLY A 180 12.46 -10.77 -6.03
N TYR A 181 11.70 -10.35 -5.03
CA TYR A 181 12.13 -10.35 -3.62
C TYR A 181 12.04 -11.73 -2.95
N GLN A 182 11.43 -12.71 -3.62
CA GLN A 182 11.30 -14.10 -3.18
C GLN A 182 10.67 -14.21 -1.78
N LEU A 183 9.69 -13.35 -1.48
CA LEU A 183 8.95 -13.36 -0.22
C LEU A 183 8.15 -14.66 -0.08
N THR A 184 7.75 -15.00 1.15
CA THR A 184 6.86 -16.15 1.36
C THR A 184 5.50 -15.90 0.71
N PHE A 185 4.82 -16.99 0.31
CA PHE A 185 3.47 -16.90 -0.23
C PHE A 185 2.52 -16.21 0.75
N SER A 186 2.61 -16.52 2.05
CA SER A 186 1.81 -15.88 3.11
C SER A 186 1.95 -14.35 3.09
N THR A 187 3.18 -13.83 3.00
CA THR A 187 3.43 -12.39 2.97
C THR A 187 2.87 -11.76 1.70
N LEU A 188 3.10 -12.36 0.53
CA LEU A 188 2.58 -11.85 -0.75
C LEU A 188 1.05 -11.79 -0.78
N ALA A 189 0.37 -12.84 -0.32
CA ALA A 189 -1.08 -12.84 -0.26
C ALA A 189 -1.65 -11.85 0.76
N SER A 190 -0.91 -11.55 1.84
CA SER A 190 -1.30 -10.54 2.82
C SER A 190 -1.20 -9.11 2.29
N ILE A 191 -0.35 -8.88 1.26
CA ILE A 191 -0.21 -7.59 0.57
C ILE A 191 -1.27 -7.42 -0.52
N ALA A 192 -1.75 -8.52 -1.10
CA ALA A 192 -2.72 -8.51 -2.20
C ALA A 192 -4.14 -8.08 -1.77
N LYS A 193 -4.32 -6.76 -1.62
CA LYS A 193 -5.57 -6.15 -1.14
C LYS A 193 -6.78 -6.47 -2.01
N TYR A 194 -6.59 -6.55 -3.32
CA TYR A 194 -7.64 -6.75 -4.31
C TYR A 194 -7.31 -7.93 -5.24
N PRO A 195 -7.74 -9.16 -4.92
CA PRO A 195 -7.37 -10.37 -5.67
C PRO A 195 -8.16 -10.53 -6.99
N CYS A 196 -8.15 -9.52 -7.86
CA CYS A 196 -8.81 -9.56 -9.16
C CYS A 196 -8.03 -8.80 -10.24
N GLU A 197 -8.36 -9.06 -11.50
CA GLU A 197 -7.92 -8.28 -12.67
C GLU A 197 -8.58 -6.89 -12.72
N SER A 198 -7.95 -5.95 -13.43
CA SER A 198 -8.44 -4.58 -13.60
C SER A 198 -9.84 -4.49 -14.24
N VAL A 199 -10.14 -5.38 -15.19
CA VAL A 199 -11.47 -5.49 -15.83
C VAL A 199 -12.55 -6.10 -14.92
N ALA A 200 -12.16 -6.70 -13.79
CA ALA A 200 -13.05 -7.35 -12.83
C ALA A 200 -13.37 -6.46 -11.62
N THR A 201 -13.02 -5.17 -11.69
CA THR A 201 -13.30 -4.20 -10.63
C THR A 201 -14.80 -4.00 -10.44
N ASP A 202 -15.22 -3.95 -9.18
CA ASP A 202 -16.59 -3.77 -8.75
C ASP A 202 -16.61 -3.02 -7.41
N PRO A 203 -16.95 -1.72 -7.40
CA PRO A 203 -16.98 -0.91 -6.19
C PRO A 203 -17.92 -1.41 -5.08
N SER A 204 -18.89 -2.29 -5.40
CA SER A 204 -19.79 -2.89 -4.41
C SER A 204 -19.15 -4.04 -3.62
N GLN A 205 -18.03 -4.57 -4.11
CA GLN A 205 -17.29 -5.66 -3.47
C GLN A 205 -15.97 -5.13 -2.95
N LEU A 206 -15.74 -5.18 -1.65
CA LEU A 206 -14.52 -4.70 -1.00
C LEU A 206 -13.25 -5.33 -1.61
N SER A 207 -13.28 -6.63 -1.89
CA SER A 207 -12.18 -7.36 -2.51
C SER A 207 -11.91 -6.97 -3.96
N ARG A 208 -12.84 -6.27 -4.63
CA ARG A 208 -12.73 -5.84 -6.03
C ARG A 208 -12.95 -4.33 -6.21
N LYS A 209 -12.91 -3.56 -5.12
CA LYS A 209 -13.09 -2.10 -5.17
C LYS A 209 -12.06 -1.45 -6.10
N LYS A 210 -10.86 -2.02 -6.13
CA LYS A 210 -9.83 -1.82 -7.14
C LYS A 210 -9.30 -3.20 -7.57
N TYR A 211 -8.12 -3.28 -8.19
CA TYR A 211 -7.48 -4.53 -8.60
C TYR A 211 -6.06 -4.62 -8.03
N GLY A 212 -5.46 -5.81 -8.02
CA GLY A 212 -4.24 -6.07 -7.22
C GLY A 212 -3.11 -6.75 -7.98
N PHE A 213 -3.26 -6.96 -9.28
CA PHE A 213 -2.18 -7.42 -10.15
C PHE A 213 -2.45 -6.98 -11.60
N PHE A 214 -1.39 -6.66 -12.32
CA PHE A 214 -1.45 -6.41 -13.76
C PHE A 214 -1.56 -7.72 -14.55
N GLN A 215 -1.93 -7.65 -15.82
CA GLN A 215 -1.92 -8.81 -16.72
C GLN A 215 -0.54 -9.47 -16.79
N ALA A 216 0.54 -8.69 -16.72
CA ALA A 216 1.91 -9.21 -16.63
C ALA A 216 2.17 -10.07 -15.39
N GLU A 217 1.43 -9.85 -14.30
CA GLU A 217 1.55 -10.55 -13.02
C GLU A 217 0.44 -11.58 -12.78
N LYS A 218 -0.49 -11.78 -13.73
CA LYS A 218 -1.63 -12.70 -13.60
C LYS A 218 -1.21 -14.13 -13.23
N SER A 219 -0.15 -14.65 -13.87
CA SER A 219 0.39 -15.98 -13.58
C SER A 219 1.05 -16.05 -12.19
N SER A 220 1.83 -15.03 -11.83
CA SER A 220 2.45 -14.89 -10.51
C SER A 220 1.39 -14.86 -9.39
N PHE A 221 0.28 -14.14 -9.61
CA PHE A 221 -0.81 -14.09 -8.66
C PHE A 221 -1.50 -15.44 -8.49
N ARG A 222 -1.79 -16.14 -9.60
CA ARG A 222 -2.37 -17.49 -9.56
C ARG A 222 -1.49 -18.46 -8.77
N GLU A 223 -0.17 -18.45 -8.95
CA GLU A 223 0.77 -19.29 -8.18
C GLU A 223 0.65 -19.02 -6.67
N VAL A 224 0.61 -17.75 -6.26
CA VAL A 224 0.45 -17.36 -4.85
C VAL A 224 -0.90 -17.84 -4.30
N ALA A 225 -1.98 -17.65 -5.07
CA ALA A 225 -3.33 -18.01 -4.67
C ALA A 225 -3.49 -19.52 -4.48
N GLU A 226 -2.99 -20.32 -5.43
CA GLU A 226 -3.00 -21.78 -5.39
C GLU A 226 -2.17 -22.32 -4.22
N ALA A 227 -0.99 -21.74 -3.98
CA ALA A 227 -0.10 -22.16 -2.88
C ALA A 227 -0.71 -22.03 -1.48
N LEU A 228 -1.74 -21.17 -1.33
CA LEU A 228 -2.43 -20.92 -0.07
C LEU A 228 -3.87 -21.45 -0.05
N GLY A 229 -4.32 -22.09 -1.14
CA GLY A 229 -5.69 -22.57 -1.29
C GLY A 229 -6.72 -21.44 -1.23
N MET A 230 -6.39 -20.27 -1.78
CA MET A 230 -7.35 -19.18 -1.98
C MET A 230 -8.49 -19.66 -2.88
N VAL A 231 -9.72 -19.24 -2.58
CA VAL A 231 -10.91 -19.74 -3.28
C VAL A 231 -11.10 -18.96 -4.57
N PRO A 232 -11.07 -19.60 -5.76
CA PRO A 232 -11.36 -18.91 -7.02
C PRO A 232 -12.85 -18.57 -7.10
N VAL A 233 -13.15 -17.36 -7.58
CA VAL A 233 -14.51 -16.86 -7.85
C VAL A 233 -14.79 -16.89 -9.35
N SER A 234 -13.77 -16.61 -10.17
CA SER A 234 -13.82 -16.63 -11.63
C SER A 234 -12.43 -16.91 -12.19
N GLU A 235 -12.35 -17.61 -13.32
CA GLU A 235 -11.09 -17.89 -14.03
C GLU A 235 -10.82 -16.90 -15.18
N ASP A 236 -11.87 -16.31 -15.76
CA ASP A 236 -11.76 -15.28 -16.80
C ASP A 236 -12.93 -14.28 -16.72
N PRO A 237 -12.71 -13.05 -16.25
CA PRO A 237 -11.45 -12.57 -15.67
C PRO A 237 -11.12 -13.31 -14.37
N LEU A 238 -9.83 -13.37 -14.02
CA LEU A 238 -9.31 -14.07 -12.84
C LEU A 238 -9.67 -13.30 -11.56
N ILE A 239 -10.35 -13.97 -10.64
CA ILE A 239 -10.83 -13.42 -9.38
C ILE A 239 -10.70 -14.49 -8.30
N TYR A 240 -10.16 -14.11 -7.14
CA TYR A 240 -10.17 -14.93 -5.94
C TYR A 240 -10.85 -14.21 -4.78
N ASN A 241 -11.24 -14.97 -3.76
CA ASN A 241 -11.58 -14.40 -2.47
C ASN A 241 -10.32 -13.84 -1.79
N ARG A 242 -10.48 -12.74 -1.06
CA ARG A 242 -9.41 -12.06 -0.33
C ARG A 242 -8.83 -12.99 0.75
N HIS A 243 -7.49 -12.98 0.90
CA HIS A 243 -6.82 -13.74 1.94
C HIS A 243 -7.12 -13.16 3.34
N PRO A 244 -7.35 -13.96 4.40
CA PRO A 244 -7.73 -13.45 5.72
C PRO A 244 -6.78 -12.40 6.29
N PHE A 245 -5.48 -12.56 6.07
CA PHE A 245 -4.45 -11.67 6.63
C PHE A 245 -4.48 -10.25 6.02
N VAL A 246 -5.06 -10.07 4.84
CA VAL A 246 -5.25 -8.75 4.23
C VAL A 246 -6.08 -7.84 5.11
N TYR A 247 -7.09 -8.38 5.80
CA TYR A 247 -7.96 -7.59 6.69
C TYR A 247 -7.17 -7.01 7.88
N LEU A 248 -6.12 -7.68 8.34
CA LEU A 248 -5.25 -7.18 9.41
C LEU A 248 -4.31 -6.08 8.92
N VAL A 249 -3.79 -6.23 7.70
CA VAL A 249 -2.94 -5.21 7.06
C VAL A 249 -3.77 -3.96 6.76
N GLU A 250 -4.97 -4.12 6.19
CA GLU A 250 -5.92 -3.03 5.93
C GLU A 250 -6.33 -2.32 7.22
N ALA A 251 -6.63 -3.06 8.29
CA ALA A 251 -6.96 -2.44 9.59
C ALA A 251 -5.78 -1.69 10.21
N ALA A 252 -4.55 -2.19 10.08
CA ALA A 252 -3.37 -1.47 10.57
C ALA A 252 -3.19 -0.13 9.85
N ASP A 253 -3.36 -0.12 8.53
CA ASP A 253 -3.26 1.09 7.70
C ASP A 253 -4.38 2.09 8.03
N ASP A 254 -5.64 1.62 8.09
CA ASP A 254 -6.80 2.43 8.42
C ASP A 254 -6.69 3.09 9.81
N ILE A 255 -6.15 2.37 10.81
CA ILE A 255 -5.91 2.91 12.16
C ILE A 255 -4.86 4.03 12.10
N CYS A 256 -3.73 3.79 11.45
CA CYS A 256 -2.66 4.79 11.35
C CYS A 256 -3.15 6.04 10.61
N TYR A 257 -3.81 5.87 9.46
CA TYR A 257 -4.32 6.98 8.65
C TYR A 257 -5.30 7.88 9.43
N ARG A 258 -6.17 7.30 10.26
CA ARG A 258 -7.18 8.06 11.01
C ARG A 258 -6.64 8.82 12.22
N VAL A 259 -5.48 8.43 12.76
CA VAL A 259 -4.98 8.97 14.04
C VAL A 259 -3.63 9.67 13.89
N ILE A 260 -2.73 9.19 13.04
CA ILE A 260 -1.36 9.70 12.93
C ILE A 260 -1.30 10.98 12.10
N ASP A 261 -2.06 11.07 11.00
CA ASP A 261 -2.09 12.26 10.13
C ASP A 261 -2.51 13.54 10.89
N TRP A 262 -3.24 13.38 12.00
CA TRP A 262 -3.63 14.48 12.89
C TRP A 262 -2.45 15.09 13.66
N GLU A 263 -1.45 14.28 14.01
CA GLU A 263 -0.25 14.77 14.70
C GLU A 263 0.55 15.70 13.80
N ASP A 264 0.73 15.32 12.53
CA ASP A 264 1.43 16.16 11.55
C ASP A 264 0.61 17.40 11.21
N ALA A 265 -0.71 17.27 11.05
CA ALA A 265 -1.60 18.41 10.84
C ALA A 265 -1.52 19.42 12.00
N HIS A 266 -1.43 18.92 13.24
CA HIS A 266 -1.26 19.73 14.43
C HIS A 266 0.11 20.44 14.46
N ARG A 267 1.19 19.70 14.20
CA ARG A 267 2.56 20.26 14.11
C ARG A 267 2.68 21.36 13.05
N LEU A 268 1.96 21.22 11.94
CA LEU A 268 1.91 22.20 10.87
C LEU A 268 0.93 23.38 11.15
N GLY A 269 0.21 23.35 12.27
CA GLY A 269 -0.76 24.39 12.64
C GLY A 269 -2.04 24.39 11.81
N ILE A 270 -2.31 23.31 11.05
CA ILE A 270 -3.53 23.13 10.26
C ILE A 270 -4.72 22.80 11.17
N ILE A 271 -4.44 22.01 12.22
CA ILE A 271 -5.39 21.64 13.26
C ILE A 271 -4.92 22.20 14.60
N ASP A 272 -5.84 22.80 15.34
CA ASP A 272 -5.61 23.30 16.70
C ASP A 272 -5.73 22.16 17.74
N SER A 273 -5.01 22.30 18.86
CA SER A 273 -4.97 21.28 19.92
C SER A 273 -6.37 20.96 20.48
N THR A 274 -7.21 21.98 20.65
CA THR A 274 -8.56 21.83 21.22
C THR A 274 -9.41 20.90 20.36
N THR A 275 -9.37 21.09 19.04
CA THR A 275 -10.09 20.22 18.09
C THR A 275 -9.57 18.78 18.15
N ALA A 276 -8.25 18.58 18.07
CA ALA A 276 -7.65 17.25 18.06
C ALA A 276 -7.92 16.48 19.37
N VAL A 277 -7.69 17.13 20.53
CA VAL A 277 -7.95 16.56 21.85
C VAL A 277 -9.43 16.23 22.03
N GLY A 278 -10.33 17.14 21.62
CA GLY A 278 -11.77 16.93 21.72
C GLY A 278 -12.25 15.71 20.95
N LEU A 279 -11.84 15.56 19.70
CA LEU A 279 -12.25 14.44 18.84
C LEU A 279 -11.70 13.09 19.30
N PHE A 280 -10.43 13.03 19.70
CA PHE A 280 -9.84 11.79 20.21
C PHE A 280 -10.43 11.40 21.57
N THR A 281 -10.72 12.37 22.43
CA THR A 281 -11.42 12.11 23.69
C THR A 281 -12.82 11.56 23.43
N ALA A 282 -13.57 12.16 22.51
CA ALA A 282 -14.90 11.70 22.13
C ALA A 282 -14.89 10.26 21.59
N LEU A 283 -13.88 9.90 20.79
CA LEU A 283 -13.69 8.51 20.35
C LEU A 283 -13.42 7.56 21.52
N LEU A 284 -12.53 7.92 22.45
CA LEU A 284 -12.19 7.06 23.59
C LEU A 284 -13.36 6.86 24.55
N GLU A 285 -14.23 7.87 24.67
CA GLU A 285 -15.45 7.79 25.46
C GLU A 285 -16.42 6.70 24.95
N THR A 286 -16.34 6.32 23.67
CA THR A 286 -17.19 5.23 23.12
C THR A 286 -16.67 3.84 23.48
N SER A 287 -15.39 3.67 23.81
CA SER A 287 -14.74 2.36 23.86
C SER A 287 -15.31 1.38 24.89
N GLY A 288 -15.92 1.89 25.97
CA GLY A 288 -16.31 1.11 27.16
C GLY A 288 -15.17 0.40 27.90
N ARG A 289 -13.95 0.39 27.34
CA ARG A 289 -12.74 -0.30 27.85
C ARG A 289 -11.83 0.61 28.64
N GLU A 290 -11.88 1.91 28.34
CA GLU A 290 -11.01 2.88 28.96
C GLU A 290 -11.65 3.51 30.20
N ASN A 291 -10.82 3.74 31.23
CA ASN A 291 -11.24 4.46 32.43
C ASN A 291 -11.21 5.98 32.13
N ARG A 292 -12.41 6.57 31.98
CA ARG A 292 -12.59 7.98 31.65
C ARG A 292 -11.94 8.92 32.66
N ASP A 293 -12.09 8.63 33.96
CA ASP A 293 -11.51 9.45 35.02
C ASP A 293 -9.99 9.44 34.98
N ARG A 294 -9.40 8.28 34.66
CA ARG A 294 -7.95 8.16 34.49
C ARG A 294 -7.44 8.93 33.27
N ILE A 295 -8.13 8.84 32.14
CA ILE A 295 -7.79 9.62 30.94
C ILE A 295 -7.83 11.09 31.27
N ARG A 296 -8.91 11.57 31.89
CA ARG A 296 -9.07 12.98 32.27
C ARG A 296 -7.97 13.44 33.22
N ALA A 297 -7.67 12.68 34.27
CA ALA A 297 -6.60 13.00 35.20
C ALA A 297 -5.23 13.10 34.50
N THR A 298 -4.92 12.17 33.59
CA THR A 298 -3.66 12.24 32.82
C THR A 298 -3.63 13.45 31.87
N LEU A 299 -4.75 13.81 31.25
CA LEU A 299 -4.84 15.00 30.41
C LEU A 299 -4.65 16.29 31.23
N ASP A 300 -5.19 16.35 32.44
CA ASP A 300 -5.01 17.49 33.35
C ASP A 300 -3.54 17.62 33.77
N ASP A 301 -2.86 16.51 34.08
CA ASP A 301 -1.42 16.47 34.38
C ASP A 301 -0.56 16.94 33.19
N LEU A 302 -1.00 16.65 31.97
CA LEU A 302 -0.32 17.03 30.73
C LEU A 302 -0.76 18.39 30.17
N SER A 303 -1.63 19.13 30.88
CA SER A 303 -2.21 20.39 30.40
C SER A 303 -1.19 21.48 30.02
N GLY A 304 0.06 21.37 30.49
CA GLY A 304 1.17 22.25 30.12
C GLY A 304 1.79 22.00 28.75
N ASP A 305 1.58 20.83 28.12
CA ASP A 305 2.06 20.54 26.76
C ASP A 305 0.97 19.82 25.93
N PRO A 306 0.24 20.56 25.06
CA PRO A 306 -0.78 19.97 24.21
C PRO A 306 -0.28 18.89 23.25
N ARG A 307 1.03 18.87 22.92
CA ARG A 307 1.61 17.82 22.08
C ARG A 307 1.69 16.48 22.82
N GLU A 308 2.04 16.53 24.11
CA GLU A 308 2.04 15.34 24.96
C GLU A 308 0.63 14.83 25.21
N GLN A 309 -0.36 15.72 25.37
CA GLN A 309 -1.77 15.33 25.43
C GLN A 309 -2.19 14.58 24.16
N LEU A 310 -1.84 15.11 22.98
CA LEU A 310 -2.17 14.48 21.70
C LEU A 310 -1.47 13.14 21.52
N ALA A 311 -0.18 13.05 21.86
CA ALA A 311 0.59 11.80 21.78
C ALA A 311 0.00 10.70 22.69
N TYR A 312 -0.41 11.06 23.91
CA TYR A 312 -1.10 10.15 24.83
C TYR A 312 -2.43 9.66 24.26
N LEU A 313 -3.29 10.58 23.79
CA LEU A 313 -4.59 10.25 23.21
C LEU A 313 -4.44 9.38 21.96
N ARG A 314 -3.46 9.67 21.09
CA ARG A 314 -3.14 8.84 19.92
C ARG A 314 -2.84 7.40 20.33
N ALA A 315 -1.96 7.20 21.30
CA ALA A 315 -1.61 5.85 21.76
C ALA A 315 -2.84 5.09 22.30
N LYS A 316 -3.72 5.79 23.02
CA LYS A 316 -4.98 5.24 23.51
C LYS A 316 -5.95 4.90 22.38
N CYS A 317 -6.13 5.79 21.40
CA CYS A 317 -6.99 5.57 20.25
C CYS A 317 -6.51 4.37 19.43
N ILE A 318 -5.21 4.28 19.14
CA ILE A 318 -4.61 3.15 18.42
C ILE A 318 -4.89 1.84 19.17
N ASN A 319 -4.66 1.80 20.48
CA ASN A 319 -4.92 0.60 21.28
C ASN A 319 -6.41 0.20 21.26
N PHE A 320 -7.31 1.16 21.45
CA PHE A 320 -8.75 0.92 21.40
C PHE A 320 -9.19 0.36 20.03
N LEU A 321 -8.79 1.01 18.94
CA LEU A 321 -9.17 0.60 17.59
C LEU A 321 -8.55 -0.75 17.23
N ALA A 322 -7.30 -1.01 17.61
CA ALA A 322 -6.64 -2.29 17.37
C ALA A 322 -7.37 -3.44 18.08
N LEU A 323 -7.69 -3.29 19.37
CA LEU A 323 -8.44 -4.30 20.11
C LEU A 323 -9.83 -4.54 19.50
N SER A 324 -10.50 -3.47 19.06
CA SER A 324 -11.81 -3.60 18.42
C SER A 324 -11.74 -4.31 17.07
N CYS A 325 -10.68 -4.08 16.29
CA CYS A 325 -10.44 -4.82 15.04
C CYS A 325 -10.12 -6.30 15.29
N VAL A 326 -9.39 -6.62 16.37
CA VAL A 326 -9.15 -8.02 16.80
C VAL A 326 -10.48 -8.71 17.08
N ASP A 327 -11.36 -8.08 17.85
CA ASP A 327 -12.66 -8.66 18.17
C ASP A 327 -13.52 -8.84 16.92
N ALA A 328 -13.60 -7.81 16.06
CA ALA A 328 -14.31 -7.90 14.78
C ALA A 328 -13.76 -9.04 13.89
N PHE A 329 -12.44 -9.23 13.84
CA PHE A 329 -11.83 -10.32 13.08
C PHE A 329 -12.23 -11.70 13.63
N ILE A 330 -12.17 -11.88 14.96
CA ILE A 330 -12.47 -13.17 15.60
C ILE A 330 -13.96 -13.51 15.52
N GLU A 331 -14.84 -12.52 15.69
CA GLU A 331 -16.28 -12.66 15.51
C GLU A 331 -16.64 -13.08 14.08
N ASN A 332 -15.97 -12.51 13.08
CA ASN A 332 -16.26 -12.73 11.67
C ASN A 332 -15.34 -13.77 11.00
N ARG A 333 -14.48 -14.47 11.75
CA ARG A 333 -13.39 -15.34 11.24
C ARG A 333 -13.85 -16.35 10.19
N ASP A 334 -15.03 -16.95 10.36
CA ASP A 334 -15.54 -17.98 9.46
C ASP A 334 -16.00 -17.36 8.12
N SER A 335 -16.64 -16.19 8.18
CA SER A 335 -17.02 -15.43 6.98
C SER A 335 -15.81 -14.86 6.23
N ILE A 336 -14.77 -14.46 6.97
CA ILE A 336 -13.47 -14.02 6.41
C ILE A 336 -12.78 -15.21 5.71
N LEU A 337 -12.68 -16.37 6.35
CA LEU A 337 -12.02 -17.56 5.80
C LEU A 337 -12.74 -18.13 4.55
N THR A 338 -14.07 -18.00 4.51
CA THR A 338 -14.89 -18.42 3.37
C THR A 338 -14.99 -17.35 2.28
N GLY A 339 -14.57 -16.11 2.56
CA GLY A 339 -14.59 -14.99 1.62
C GLY A 339 -15.95 -14.33 1.42
N THR A 340 -16.88 -14.51 2.36
CA THR A 340 -18.22 -13.90 2.33
C THR A 340 -18.29 -12.57 3.07
N TYR A 341 -17.24 -12.21 3.82
CA TYR A 341 -17.14 -10.97 4.56
C TYR A 341 -16.74 -9.78 3.66
N ASN A 342 -17.67 -8.84 3.46
CA ASN A 342 -17.53 -7.75 2.49
C ASN A 342 -17.43 -6.34 3.14
N ARG A 343 -16.77 -6.24 4.30
CA ARG A 343 -16.54 -4.97 5.03
C ARG A 343 -15.10 -4.90 5.53
N SER A 344 -14.59 -3.70 5.81
CA SER A 344 -13.32 -3.57 6.56
C SER A 344 -13.57 -3.89 8.04
N LEU A 345 -12.50 -4.21 8.78
CA LEU A 345 -12.61 -4.46 10.22
C LEU A 345 -13.01 -3.18 10.97
N ILE A 346 -12.49 -2.03 10.53
CA ILE A 346 -12.84 -0.72 11.09
C ILE A 346 -14.32 -0.39 10.85
N ASP A 347 -14.90 -0.78 9.72
CA ASP A 347 -16.34 -0.55 9.46
C ASP A 347 -17.26 -1.48 10.27
N SER A 348 -16.69 -2.40 11.05
CA SER A 348 -17.43 -3.31 11.94
C SER A 348 -17.43 -2.87 13.40
N LEU A 349 -16.88 -1.69 13.68
CA LEU A 349 -17.00 -1.04 14.98
C LEU A 349 -18.46 -0.77 15.35
N ASP A 350 -18.73 -0.64 16.66
CA ASP A 350 -20.05 -0.26 17.14
C ASP A 350 -20.50 1.12 16.60
N THR A 351 -21.80 1.38 16.62
CA THR A 351 -22.39 2.59 16.01
C THR A 351 -21.86 3.89 16.62
N ALA A 352 -21.50 3.92 17.91
CA ALA A 352 -20.99 5.12 18.55
C ALA A 352 -19.54 5.39 18.12
N ALA A 353 -18.69 4.37 18.15
CA ALA A 353 -17.30 4.46 17.69
C ALA A 353 -17.21 4.81 16.19
N ALA A 354 -18.04 4.16 15.37
CA ALA A 354 -18.11 4.44 13.93
C ALA A 354 -18.50 5.89 13.65
N LYS A 355 -19.46 6.45 14.40
CA LYS A 355 -19.86 7.86 14.26
C LYS A 355 -18.74 8.82 14.67
N ALA A 356 -18.03 8.53 15.76
CA ALA A 356 -16.91 9.36 16.21
C ALA A 356 -15.76 9.35 15.18
N LEU A 357 -15.45 8.18 14.61
CA LEU A 357 -14.45 8.08 13.54
C LEU A 357 -14.88 8.79 12.25
N GLU A 358 -16.16 8.74 11.91
CA GLU A 358 -16.66 9.48 10.75
C GLU A 358 -16.54 11.00 10.94
N GLU A 359 -16.75 11.50 12.15
CA GLU A 359 -16.51 12.91 12.47
C GLU A 359 -15.03 13.29 12.30
N ILE A 360 -14.12 12.45 12.82
CA ILE A 360 -12.66 12.59 12.60
C ILE A 360 -12.36 12.64 11.10
N ASN A 361 -12.87 11.67 10.32
CA ASN A 361 -12.66 11.58 8.88
C ASN A 361 -13.18 12.82 8.12
N GLN A 362 -14.36 13.33 8.49
CA GLN A 362 -14.92 14.54 7.89
C GLN A 362 -14.07 15.78 8.18
N VAL A 363 -13.48 15.88 9.36
CA VAL A 363 -12.56 16.98 9.67
C VAL A 363 -11.23 16.81 8.93
N THR A 364 -10.70 15.59 8.85
CA THR A 364 -9.50 15.27 8.06
C THR A 364 -9.67 15.70 6.60
N ILE A 365 -10.74 15.28 5.93
CA ILE A 365 -10.97 15.66 4.52
C ILE A 365 -11.09 17.18 4.38
N ARG A 366 -11.89 17.84 5.24
CA ARG A 366 -12.17 19.27 5.11
C ARG A 366 -10.98 20.17 5.41
N ARG A 367 -10.19 19.84 6.44
CA ARG A 367 -9.12 20.73 6.94
C ARG A 367 -7.72 20.27 6.55
N ILE A 368 -7.49 18.97 6.39
CA ILE A 368 -6.16 18.40 6.12
C ILE A 368 -5.97 18.17 4.61
N TYR A 369 -6.76 17.29 3.99
CA TYR A 369 -6.55 16.93 2.57
C TYR A 369 -6.88 18.07 1.62
N ASN A 370 -7.89 18.87 1.94
CA ASN A 370 -8.23 20.08 1.19
C ASN A 370 -7.41 21.32 1.60
N HIS A 371 -6.37 21.16 2.42
CA HIS A 371 -5.50 22.29 2.76
C HIS A 371 -4.74 22.75 1.51
N ALA A 372 -4.61 24.06 1.32
CA ALA A 372 -4.07 24.65 0.10
C ALA A 372 -2.63 24.18 -0.23
N THR A 373 -1.83 23.81 0.77
CA THR A 373 -0.48 23.27 0.52
C THR A 373 -0.51 21.85 -0.03
N VAL A 374 -1.41 20.99 0.45
CA VAL A 374 -1.58 19.61 -0.02
C VAL A 374 -2.02 19.63 -1.48
N VAL A 375 -3.10 20.37 -1.78
CA VAL A 375 -3.63 20.52 -3.15
C VAL A 375 -2.57 21.04 -4.14
N LYS A 376 -1.73 21.99 -3.74
CA LYS A 376 -0.67 22.52 -4.62
C LYS A 376 0.37 21.46 -5.01
N ILE A 377 0.68 20.52 -4.13
CA ILE A 377 1.64 19.44 -4.40
C ILE A 377 1.01 18.39 -5.28
N GLU A 378 -0.26 18.06 -5.04
CA GLU A 378 -1.04 17.17 -5.89
C GLU A 378 -1.03 17.66 -7.34
N LEU A 379 -1.34 18.95 -7.54
CA LEU A 379 -1.29 19.59 -8.87
C LEU A 379 0.12 19.60 -9.48
N ALA A 380 1.15 19.91 -8.69
CA ALA A 380 2.53 19.87 -9.17
C ALA A 380 2.96 18.45 -9.56
N GLY A 381 2.55 17.45 -8.79
CA GLY A 381 2.80 16.04 -9.07
C GLY A 381 2.16 15.60 -10.39
N TYR A 382 0.93 16.04 -10.64
CA TYR A 382 0.22 15.77 -11.89
C TYR A 382 1.01 16.24 -13.12
N GLU A 383 1.46 17.50 -13.10
CA GLU A 383 2.25 18.10 -14.19
C GLU A 383 3.61 17.41 -14.40
N VAL A 384 4.30 17.10 -13.30
CA VAL A 384 5.61 16.42 -13.33
C VAL A 384 5.47 15.03 -13.94
N MET A 385 4.51 14.23 -13.46
CA MET A 385 4.33 12.86 -13.90
C MET A 385 3.91 12.80 -15.37
N ASN A 386 2.98 13.66 -15.79
CA ASN A 386 2.55 13.76 -17.19
C ASN A 386 3.73 14.10 -18.12
N ALA A 387 4.51 15.13 -17.78
CA ALA A 387 5.67 15.53 -18.58
C ALA A 387 6.77 14.46 -18.69
N LEU A 388 6.95 13.64 -17.65
CA LEU A 388 7.85 12.49 -17.71
C LEU A 388 7.30 11.43 -18.67
N LEU A 389 6.02 11.06 -18.55
CA LEU A 389 5.37 10.10 -19.45
C LEU A 389 5.43 10.55 -20.93
N GLU A 390 5.12 11.83 -21.21
CA GLU A 390 5.26 12.45 -22.53
C GLU A 390 6.67 12.32 -23.12
N SER A 391 7.70 12.24 -22.28
CA SER A 391 9.09 12.09 -22.75
C SER A 391 9.47 10.64 -22.99
N PHE A 392 9.05 9.71 -22.11
CA PHE A 392 9.51 8.32 -22.15
C PHE A 392 8.63 7.40 -23.00
N ILE A 393 7.30 7.58 -23.01
CA ILE A 393 6.38 6.69 -23.73
C ILE A 393 6.61 6.71 -25.25
N PRO A 394 6.70 7.87 -25.94
CA PRO A 394 7.05 7.88 -27.36
C PRO A 394 8.42 7.23 -27.62
N ALA A 395 9.37 7.45 -26.72
CA ALA A 395 10.74 6.96 -26.89
C ALA A 395 10.82 5.42 -26.90
N VAL A 396 9.95 4.73 -26.16
CA VAL A 396 9.91 3.25 -26.13
C VAL A 396 8.97 2.64 -27.18
N LEU A 397 7.97 3.40 -27.66
CA LEU A 397 6.98 2.91 -28.63
C LEU A 397 7.39 3.14 -30.09
N HIS A 398 8.07 4.24 -30.42
CA HIS A 398 8.48 4.51 -31.79
C HIS A 398 9.50 3.48 -32.30
N ALA A 399 9.19 2.86 -33.45
CA ALA A 399 10.07 1.94 -34.15
C ALA A 399 11.38 2.60 -34.59
N ARG A 400 11.36 3.92 -34.84
CA ARG A 400 12.55 4.73 -35.15
C ARG A 400 12.61 5.97 -34.26
N PRO A 401 13.14 5.84 -33.04
CA PRO A 401 13.26 6.97 -32.13
C PRO A 401 14.15 8.07 -32.72
N SER A 402 13.70 9.31 -32.58
CA SER A 402 14.43 10.54 -32.90
C SER A 402 15.74 10.67 -32.11
N HIS A 403 16.58 11.65 -32.46
CA HIS A 403 17.80 11.90 -31.70
C HIS A 403 17.51 12.21 -30.22
N ARG A 404 16.46 12.99 -29.94
CA ARG A 404 16.04 13.31 -28.57
C ARG A 404 15.59 12.05 -27.83
N GLU A 405 14.71 11.26 -28.42
CA GLU A 405 14.20 10.03 -27.79
C GLU A 405 15.32 9.01 -27.52
N LYS A 406 16.28 8.86 -28.44
CA LYS A 406 17.49 8.05 -28.19
C LYS A 406 18.31 8.52 -26.99
N LYS A 407 18.28 9.82 -26.67
CA LYS A 407 18.93 10.36 -25.47
C LYS A 407 18.08 10.12 -24.23
N ILE A 408 16.74 10.26 -24.33
CA ILE A 408 15.81 9.90 -23.25
C ILE A 408 15.95 8.44 -22.85
N LEU A 409 16.02 7.51 -23.80
CA LEU A 409 16.21 6.08 -23.53
C LEU A 409 17.50 5.77 -22.75
N LYS A 410 18.53 6.62 -22.84
CA LYS A 410 19.77 6.44 -22.06
C LYS A 410 19.60 6.80 -20.58
N LEU A 411 18.53 7.51 -20.23
CA LEU A 411 18.20 7.85 -18.85
C LEU A 411 17.40 6.74 -18.16
N LEU A 412 16.81 5.81 -18.94
CA LEU A 412 16.15 4.65 -18.39
C LEU A 412 17.22 3.71 -17.77
N PRO A 413 17.08 3.30 -16.50
CA PRO A 413 18.02 2.38 -15.88
C PRO A 413 18.07 1.03 -16.58
N ALA A 414 19.27 0.43 -16.65
CA ALA A 414 19.51 -0.83 -17.35
C ALA A 414 18.62 -2.02 -16.87
N GLN A 415 18.14 -1.98 -15.62
CA GLN A 415 17.23 -3.01 -15.09
C GLN A 415 15.86 -3.04 -15.79
N PHE A 416 15.47 -1.95 -16.46
CA PHE A 416 14.22 -1.81 -17.21
C PHE A 416 14.44 -1.98 -18.73
N HIS A 417 15.64 -2.34 -19.16
CA HIS A 417 15.94 -2.62 -20.57
C HIS A 417 15.69 -4.09 -20.92
N GLY A 418 15.37 -4.37 -22.18
CA GLY A 418 15.41 -5.73 -22.75
C GLY A 418 14.31 -6.68 -22.28
N GLN A 419 13.21 -6.12 -21.75
CA GLN A 419 12.06 -6.87 -21.25
C GLN A 419 11.05 -7.07 -22.39
N GLU A 420 11.21 -8.13 -23.18
CA GLU A 420 10.27 -8.59 -24.21
C GLU A 420 9.83 -7.58 -25.30
N ASP A 421 9.21 -8.06 -26.38
CA ASP A 421 8.94 -7.25 -27.58
C ASP A 421 7.63 -6.46 -27.55
N SER A 422 6.70 -6.77 -26.63
CA SER A 422 5.35 -6.16 -26.64
C SER A 422 5.37 -4.70 -26.18
N ALA A 423 4.44 -3.91 -26.72
CA ALA A 423 4.25 -2.52 -26.32
C ALA A 423 3.84 -2.40 -24.85
N TYR A 424 3.00 -3.31 -24.37
CA TYR A 424 2.57 -3.38 -22.98
C TYR A 424 3.75 -3.52 -22.00
N VAL A 425 4.67 -4.47 -22.23
CA VAL A 425 5.82 -4.65 -21.33
C VAL A 425 6.77 -3.46 -21.38
N LYS A 426 7.00 -2.87 -22.57
CA LYS A 426 7.81 -1.65 -22.72
C LYS A 426 7.22 -0.46 -21.96
N VAL A 427 5.91 -0.29 -22.02
CA VAL A 427 5.20 0.77 -21.28
C VAL A 427 5.21 0.51 -19.79
N LEU A 428 4.97 -0.73 -19.35
CA LEU A 428 5.12 -1.11 -17.94
C LEU A 428 6.54 -0.85 -17.43
N ALA A 429 7.58 -1.07 -18.22
CA ALA A 429 8.96 -0.75 -17.82
C ALA A 429 9.18 0.76 -17.61
N VAL A 430 8.53 1.61 -18.40
CA VAL A 430 8.52 3.07 -18.18
C VAL A 430 7.74 3.42 -16.92
N ILE A 431 6.57 2.82 -16.71
CA ILE A 431 5.75 3.02 -15.51
C ILE A 431 6.50 2.53 -14.26
N ASP A 432 7.19 1.39 -14.31
CA ASP A 432 8.05 0.86 -13.25
C ASP A 432 9.15 1.86 -12.87
N PHE A 433 9.78 2.47 -13.88
CA PHE A 433 10.79 3.51 -13.67
C PHE A 433 10.21 4.75 -13.02
N ILE A 434 9.12 5.31 -13.59
CA ILE A 434 8.52 6.58 -13.15
C ILE A 434 7.84 6.43 -11.79
N SER A 435 7.00 5.41 -11.58
CA SER A 435 6.38 5.14 -10.28
C SER A 435 7.41 4.78 -9.21
N GLY A 436 8.54 4.18 -9.62
CA GLY A 436 9.67 3.85 -8.76
C GLY A 436 10.44 5.07 -8.24
N MET A 437 10.27 6.26 -8.81
CA MET A 437 10.99 7.47 -8.42
C MET A 437 10.58 7.98 -7.03
N THR A 438 11.47 8.73 -6.40
CA THR A 438 11.13 9.59 -5.26
C THR A 438 10.58 10.93 -5.76
N ASP A 439 9.87 11.67 -4.91
CA ASP A 439 9.26 12.95 -5.31
C ASP A 439 10.32 13.96 -5.74
N SER A 440 11.43 14.04 -5.00
CA SER A 440 12.54 14.93 -5.31
C SER A 440 13.23 14.55 -6.62
N TYR A 441 13.44 13.25 -6.87
CA TYR A 441 14.06 12.78 -8.11
C TYR A 441 13.16 13.01 -9.33
N ALA A 442 11.86 12.74 -9.22
CA ALA A 442 10.90 13.01 -10.30
C ALA A 442 10.86 14.49 -10.66
N MET A 443 10.85 15.37 -9.64
CA MET A 443 10.89 16.81 -9.81
C MET A 443 12.21 17.29 -10.44
N GLU A 444 13.35 16.75 -10.02
CA GLU A 444 14.67 17.08 -10.59
C GLU A 444 14.74 16.66 -12.07
N LEU A 445 14.36 15.42 -12.37
CA LEU A 445 14.36 14.91 -13.73
C LEU A 445 13.44 15.73 -14.64
N TYR A 446 12.24 16.08 -14.17
CA TYR A 446 11.33 16.98 -14.88
C TYR A 446 11.98 18.33 -15.19
N LYS A 447 12.56 19.00 -14.19
CA LYS A 447 13.20 20.31 -14.38
C LYS A 447 14.36 20.23 -15.37
N ASN A 448 15.17 19.17 -15.31
CA ASN A 448 16.29 18.94 -16.22
C ASN A 448 15.80 18.71 -17.66
N LEU A 449 14.74 17.91 -17.85
CA LEU A 449 14.17 17.63 -19.17
C LEU A 449 13.46 18.83 -19.81
N ARG A 450 12.91 19.74 -18.98
CA ARG A 450 12.28 20.99 -19.43
C ARG A 450 13.25 22.17 -19.51
N GLY A 451 14.53 21.98 -19.17
CA GLY A 451 15.56 23.04 -19.21
C GLY A 451 15.37 24.12 -18.14
N ILE A 452 14.65 23.82 -17.05
CA ILE A 452 14.42 24.73 -15.91
C ILE A 452 15.66 24.78 -15.01
N SER A 453 16.34 23.64 -14.86
CA SER A 453 17.62 23.53 -14.16
C SER A 453 18.59 22.67 -14.97
N LEU A 454 19.89 22.86 -14.73
CA LEU A 454 20.93 21.98 -15.27
C LEU A 454 21.33 20.96 -14.19
N PRO A 455 21.68 19.73 -14.57
CA PRO A 455 22.15 18.74 -13.62
C PRO A 455 23.46 19.22 -12.97
N THR A 456 23.52 19.16 -11.66
CA THR A 456 24.78 19.31 -10.92
C THR A 456 25.40 17.94 -10.78
N HIS A 457 26.58 17.72 -11.38
CA HIS A 457 27.37 16.54 -11.06
C HIS A 457 27.86 16.70 -9.60
N THR A 458 27.31 15.90 -8.69
CA THR A 458 27.85 15.70 -7.35
C THR A 458 28.72 14.46 -7.29
#